data_AF-A0A9P9PCD9-F1
#
_entry.id   AF-A0A9P9PCD9-F1
#
_cell.length_a   1.000
_cell.length_b   1.000
_cell.length_c   1.000
_cell.angle_alpha   90.00
_cell.angle_beta   90.00
_cell.angle_gamma   90.00
#
_symmetry.space_group_name_H-M   'P 1'
#
loop_
_entity.id
_entity.type
_entity.pdbx_description
1 polymer ?
#
loop_
_entity_poly.entity_id
_entity_poly.type
_entity_poly.pdbx_seq_one_letter_code
_entity_poly.pdbx_strand_id
1 'polypeptide(L)'
;MSFELNHVPALFVATALTFGGMVPIFNAEYAIREMGIPQRIASSKEAQTIMVLGMGRTTTIGLALWTFYLQSKLEVVDTLMFLLGGYIGAIDAYVCWKEGVPKKAWFRGLSGLAIATCGWFGMTAGA
;
A
#
# COMPACT_ATOMS: atom_id res chain seq x y z
N MET A 1 18.08 -2.97 18.30
CA MET A 1 18.24 -3.08 16.83
C MET A 1 18.76 -1.76 16.31
N SER A 2 19.79 -1.79 15.46
CA SER A 2 20.31 -0.60 14.79
C SER A 2 19.59 -0.42 13.45
N PHE A 3 19.41 0.83 13.01
CA PHE A 3 18.84 1.11 11.70
C PHE A 3 19.85 0.79 10.59
N GLU A 4 19.39 0.14 9.52
CA GLU A 4 20.18 -0.15 8.33
C GLU A 4 19.50 0.37 7.07
N LEU A 5 20.30 0.68 6.05
CA LEU A 5 19.81 1.17 4.76
C LEU A 5 18.82 0.21 4.09
N ASN A 6 18.95 -1.09 4.34
CA ASN A 6 18.07 -2.11 3.79
C ASN A 6 16.64 -2.03 4.37
N HIS A 7 16.42 -1.34 5.49
CA HIS A 7 15.10 -1.14 6.08
C HIS A 7 14.29 -0.03 5.39
N VAL A 8 14.95 0.82 4.59
CA VAL A 8 14.32 2.00 3.97
C VAL A 8 13.07 1.64 3.15
N PRO A 9 13.06 0.60 2.28
CA PRO A 9 11.87 0.22 1.54
C PRO A 9 10.69 -0.14 2.44
N ALA A 10 10.94 -0.92 3.50
CA ALA A 10 9.91 -1.34 4.44
C ALA A 10 9.34 -0.17 5.25
N LEU A 11 10.20 0.72 5.74
CA LEU A 11 9.78 1.91 6.48
C LEU A 11 9.04 2.91 5.60
N PHE A 12 9.47 3.06 4.34
CA PHE A 12 8.77 3.89 3.37
C PHE A 12 7.36 3.36 3.12
N VAL A 13 7.22 2.05 2.86
CA VAL A 13 5.90 1.42 2.65
C VAL A 13 5.04 1.50 3.91
N ALA A 14 5.59 1.23 5.10
CA ALA A 14 4.87 1.36 6.36
C ALA A 14 4.31 2.77 6.53
N THR A 15 5.14 3.78 6.33
CA THR A 15 4.76 5.21 6.42
C THR A 15 3.70 5.57 5.38
N ALA A 16 3.90 5.17 4.13
CA ALA A 16 2.98 5.46 3.03
C ALA A 16 1.60 4.83 3.26
N LEU A 17 1.54 3.58 3.75
CA LEU A 17 0.27 2.91 4.05
C LEU A 17 -0.43 3.51 5.28
N THR A 18 0.33 3.85 6.33
CA THR A 18 -0.22 4.49 7.53
C THR A 18 -0.84 5.85 7.21
N PHE A 19 -0.08 6.78 6.63
CA PHE A 19 -0.59 8.14 6.41
C PHE A 19 -1.42 8.25 5.13
N GLY A 20 -1.03 7.55 4.06
CA GLY A 20 -1.81 7.49 2.82
C GLY A 20 -3.18 6.83 3.03
N GLY A 21 -3.26 5.82 3.89
CA GLY A 21 -4.53 5.18 4.26
C GLY A 21 -5.47 6.07 5.06
N MET A 22 -4.97 7.14 5.70
CA MET A 22 -5.81 8.08 6.44
C MET A 22 -6.43 9.17 5.54
N VAL A 23 -5.92 9.38 4.32
CA VAL A 23 -6.38 10.44 3.41
C VAL A 23 -7.90 10.43 3.20
N PRO A 24 -8.59 9.28 3.00
CA PRO A 24 -10.03 9.28 2.76
C PRO A 24 -10.87 9.75 3.93
N ILE A 25 -10.36 9.70 5.16
CA ILE A 25 -11.06 10.21 6.35
C ILE A 25 -11.28 11.72 6.22
N PHE A 26 -10.32 12.42 5.61
CA PHE A 26 -10.39 13.86 5.38
C PHE A 26 -10.98 14.20 4.02
N ASN A 27 -10.68 13.41 2.99
CA ASN A 27 -11.19 13.62 1.64
C ASN A 27 -11.20 12.33 0.80
N ALA A 28 -12.28 11.56 0.91
CA ALA A 28 -12.46 10.30 0.19
C ALA A 28 -12.54 10.48 -1.33
N GLU A 29 -13.20 11.54 -1.80
CA GLU A 29 -13.30 11.84 -3.23
C GLU A 29 -11.92 12.05 -3.86
N TYR A 30 -11.08 12.87 -3.22
CA TYR A 30 -9.70 13.09 -3.64
C TYR A 30 -8.90 11.79 -3.67
N ALA A 31 -9.01 10.96 -2.64
CA ALA A 31 -8.30 9.68 -2.59
C ALA A 31 -8.70 8.75 -3.75
N ILE A 32 -10.00 8.69 -4.09
CA ILE A 32 -10.50 7.88 -5.21
C ILE A 32 -9.92 8.38 -6.54
N ARG A 33 -9.87 9.70 -6.74
CA ARG A 33 -9.27 10.31 -7.93
C ARG A 33 -7.78 10.06 -8.04
N GLU A 34 -7.06 10.05 -6.91
CA GLU A 34 -5.62 9.83 -6.88
C GLU A 34 -5.25 8.40 -7.34
N MET A 35 -6.13 7.43 -7.07
CA MET A 35 -6.04 6.08 -7.64
C MET A 35 -6.27 6.04 -9.16
N GLY A 36 -6.71 7.15 -9.76
CA GLY A 36 -7.02 7.25 -11.19
C GLY A 36 -8.48 6.95 -11.54
N ILE A 37 -9.35 6.74 -10.55
CA ILE A 37 -10.74 6.40 -10.79
C ILE A 37 -11.50 7.65 -11.29
N PRO A 38 -12.39 7.54 -12.30
CA PRO A 38 -13.10 8.67 -12.87
C PRO A 38 -13.94 9.47 -11.86
N GLN A 39 -14.08 10.77 -12.11
CA GLN A 39 -14.84 11.69 -11.26
C GLN A 39 -16.26 11.22 -10.96
N ARG A 40 -16.93 10.61 -11.96
CA ARG A 40 -18.29 10.07 -11.82
C ARG A 40 -18.43 9.07 -10.68
N ILE A 41 -17.39 8.26 -10.44
CA ILE A 41 -17.37 7.27 -9.35
C ILE A 41 -16.87 7.94 -8.06
N ALA A 42 -15.87 8.82 -8.17
CA ALA A 42 -15.31 9.52 -7.01
C ALA A 42 -16.35 10.36 -6.25
N SER A 43 -17.33 10.94 -6.95
CA SER A 43 -18.40 11.75 -6.34
C SER A 43 -19.54 10.92 -5.70
N SER A 44 -19.54 9.59 -5.84
CA SER A 44 -20.54 8.72 -5.20
C SER A 44 -20.23 8.53 -3.72
N LYS A 45 -21.23 8.74 -2.87
CA LYS A 45 -21.10 8.53 -1.41
C LYS A 45 -20.85 7.07 -1.06
N GLU A 46 -21.41 6.16 -1.84
CA GLU A 46 -21.23 4.72 -1.70
C GLU A 46 -19.76 4.35 -1.95
N ALA A 47 -19.17 4.86 -3.04
CA ALA A 47 -17.76 4.64 -3.35
C ALA A 47 -16.83 5.26 -2.29
N GLN A 48 -17.14 6.47 -1.82
CA GLN A 48 -16.41 7.14 -0.74
C GLN A 48 -16.46 6.35 0.57
N THR A 49 -17.63 5.80 0.93
CA THR A 49 -17.79 4.99 2.15
C THR A 49 -16.93 3.73 2.11
N ILE A 50 -16.94 3.02 0.98
CA ILE A 50 -16.12 1.82 0.80
C ILE A 50 -14.63 2.19 0.77
N MET A 51 -14.26 3.32 0.17
CA MET A 51 -12.88 3.81 0.18
C MET A 51 -12.37 4.05 1.60
N VAL A 52 -13.14 4.75 2.45
CA VAL A 52 -12.77 4.99 3.85
C VAL A 52 -12.59 3.66 4.59
N LEU A 53 -13.53 2.73 4.44
CA LEU A 53 -13.45 1.43 5.10
C LEU A 53 -12.25 0.59 4.60
N GLY A 54 -11.99 0.62 3.29
CA GLY A 54 -10.86 -0.07 2.67
C GLY A 54 -9.53 0.49 3.14
N MET A 55 -9.37 1.81 3.11
CA MET A 55 -8.12 2.47 3.50
C MET A 55 -7.89 2.50 5.01
N GLY A 56 -8.95 2.36 5.82
CA GLY A 56 -8.80 2.02 7.24
C GLY A 56 -8.02 0.72 7.44
N ARG A 57 -8.29 -0.32 6.63
CA ARG A 57 -7.52 -1.58 6.67
C ARG A 57 -6.08 -1.37 6.20
N THR A 58 -5.88 -0.56 5.15
CA THR A 58 -4.54 -0.18 4.68
C THR A 58 -3.73 0.52 5.78
N THR A 59 -4.37 1.44 6.52
CA THR A 59 -3.77 2.13 7.67
C THR A 59 -3.34 1.14 8.75
N THR A 60 -4.23 0.20 9.10
CA THR A 60 -3.92 -0.86 10.08
C THR A 60 -2.74 -1.71 9.65
N ILE A 61 -2.60 -2.01 8.37
CA ILE A 61 -1.44 -2.76 7.85
C ILE A 61 -0.15 -1.96 7.97
N GLY A 62 -0.17 -0.66 7.64
CA GLY A 62 1.00 0.22 7.86
C GLY A 62 1.41 0.29 9.33
N LEU A 63 0.44 0.39 10.24
CA LEU A 63 0.68 0.33 11.69
C LEU A 63 1.23 -1.04 12.12
N ALA A 64 0.78 -2.14 11.52
CA ALA A 64 1.31 -3.47 11.78
C ALA A 64 2.78 -3.58 11.35
N LEU A 65 3.15 -3.06 10.17
CA LEU A 65 4.54 -3.00 9.70
C LEU A 65 5.41 -2.23 10.69
N TRP A 66 4.99 -1.03 11.11
CA TRP A 66 5.70 -0.26 12.14
C TRP A 66 5.83 -1.02 13.47
N THR A 67 4.75 -1.66 13.92
CA THR A 67 4.73 -2.41 15.17
C THR A 67 5.71 -3.59 15.12
N PHE A 68 5.69 -4.37 14.05
CA PHE A 68 6.60 -5.51 13.92
C PHE A 68 8.05 -5.09 13.73
N TYR A 69 8.30 -3.99 13.01
CA TYR A 69 9.63 -3.40 12.91
C TYR A 69 10.16 -2.97 14.29
N LEU A 70 9.37 -2.24 15.08
CA LEU A 70 9.75 -1.82 16.43
C LEU A 70 9.92 -3.01 17.40
N GLN A 71 9.20 -4.10 17.19
CA GLN A 71 9.38 -5.36 17.91
C GLN A 71 10.56 -6.20 17.41
N SER A 72 11.33 -5.71 16.42
CA SER A 72 12.43 -6.45 15.78
C SER A 72 11.99 -7.78 15.13
N LYS A 73 10.73 -7.90 14.71
CA LYS A 73 10.16 -9.06 14.00
C LYS A 73 10.27 -8.86 12.49
N LEU A 74 11.49 -8.80 11.97
CA LEU A 74 11.78 -8.35 10.61
C LEU A 74 11.32 -9.34 9.53
N GLU A 75 11.36 -10.64 9.81
CA GLU A 75 10.83 -11.66 8.89
C GLU A 75 9.33 -11.48 8.62
N VAL A 76 8.59 -11.02 9.64
CA VAL A 76 7.15 -10.71 9.52
C VAL A 76 6.94 -9.46 8.67
N VAL A 77 7.83 -8.46 8.80
CA VAL A 77 7.82 -7.25 7.98
C VAL A 77 8.01 -7.63 6.50
N ASP A 78 9.00 -8.47 6.21
CA ASP A 78 9.28 -8.95 4.85
C ASP A 78 8.12 -9.78 4.27
N THR A 79 7.51 -10.64 5.09
CA THR A 79 6.31 -11.41 4.70
C THR A 79 5.15 -10.49 4.34
N LEU A 80 4.90 -9.45 5.16
CA LEU A 80 3.86 -8.47 4.87
C LEU A 80 4.19 -7.67 3.60
N MET A 81 5.44 -7.26 3.41
CA MET A 81 5.89 -6.60 2.19
C MET A 81 5.63 -7.45 0.95
N PHE A 82 5.95 -8.75 1.00
CA PHE A 82 5.69 -9.67 -0.10
C PHE A 82 4.20 -9.75 -0.45
N LEU A 83 3.34 -9.95 0.56
CA LEU A 83 1.89 -10.06 0.36
C LEU A 83 1.27 -8.75 -0.13
N LEU A 84 1.71 -7.61 0.39
CA LEU A 84 1.23 -6.29 -0.01
C LEU A 84 1.63 -5.97 -1.44
N GLY A 85 2.92 -6.11 -1.75
CA GLY A 85 3.42 -5.84 -3.09
C GLY A 85 2.82 -6.80 -4.13
N GLY A 86 2.76 -8.08 -3.81
CA GLY A 86 2.33 -9.12 -4.73
C GLY A 86 0.83 -9.12 -4.96
N TYR A 87 0.03 -9.29 -3.90
CA TYR A 87 -1.41 -9.43 -4.04
C TYR A 87 -2.12 -8.08 -4.17
N ILE A 88 -1.89 -7.15 -3.23
CA ILE A 88 -2.58 -5.85 -3.27
C ILE A 88 -2.13 -5.04 -4.49
N GLY A 89 -0.83 -5.04 -4.82
CA GLY A 89 -0.32 -4.41 -6.03
C GLY A 89 -0.93 -4.97 -7.32
N ALA A 90 -1.17 -6.29 -7.40
CA ALA A 90 -1.84 -6.91 -8.54
C ALA A 90 -3.33 -6.52 -8.63
N ILE A 91 -4.05 -6.51 -7.51
CA ILE A 91 -5.45 -6.07 -7.46
C ILE A 91 -5.58 -4.59 -7.88
N ASP A 92 -4.67 -3.75 -7.39
CA ASP A 92 -4.60 -2.34 -7.74
C ASP A 92 -4.38 -2.12 -9.24
N ALA A 93 -3.46 -2.87 -9.84
CA ALA A 93 -3.21 -2.85 -11.27
C ALA A 93 -4.45 -3.33 -12.05
N TYR A 94 -5.07 -4.42 -11.62
CA TYR A 94 -6.27 -4.98 -12.24
C TYR A 94 -7.44 -3.99 -12.25
N VAL A 95 -7.74 -3.35 -11.10
CA VAL A 95 -8.83 -2.37 -11.00
C VAL A 95 -8.55 -1.15 -11.86
N CYS A 96 -7.32 -0.61 -11.81
CA CYS A 96 -6.93 0.53 -12.65
C CYS A 96 -7.02 0.21 -14.16
N TRP A 97 -6.67 -1.02 -14.55
CA TRP A 97 -6.81 -1.46 -15.93
C TRP A 97 -8.28 -1.49 -16.35
N LYS A 98 -9.14 -2.08 -15.51
CA LYS A 98 -10.58 -2.21 -15.76
C LYS A 98 -11.28 -0.85 -15.87
N GLU A 99 -10.87 0.12 -15.06
CA GLU A 99 -11.43 1.48 -15.05
C GLU A 99 -10.83 2.39 -16.14
N GLY A 100 -10.02 1.84 -17.05
CA GLY A 100 -9.51 2.57 -18.21
C GLY A 100 -8.34 3.52 -17.93
N VAL A 101 -7.61 3.31 -16.84
CA VAL A 101 -6.41 4.10 -16.48
C VAL A 101 -5.12 3.26 -16.52
N PRO A 102 -4.69 2.81 -17.71
CA PRO A 102 -3.59 1.86 -17.86
C PRO A 102 -2.24 2.40 -17.37
N LYS A 103 -1.99 3.71 -17.43
CA LYS A 103 -0.76 4.32 -16.90
C LYS A 103 -0.63 4.12 -15.38
N LYS A 104 -1.73 4.32 -14.65
CA LYS A 104 -1.79 4.10 -13.19
C LYS A 104 -1.74 2.61 -12.88
N ALA A 105 -2.35 1.76 -13.71
CA ALA A 105 -2.25 0.30 -13.58
C ALA A 105 -0.80 -0.20 -13.64
N TRP A 106 -0.03 0.24 -14.64
CA TRP A 106 1.39 -0.11 -14.76
C TRP A 106 2.21 0.40 -13.59
N PHE A 107 2.01 1.64 -13.18
CA PHE A 107 2.73 2.20 -12.03
C PHE A 107 2.47 1.39 -10.74
N ARG A 108 1.20 1.06 -10.47
CA ARG A 108 0.81 0.29 -9.28
C ARG A 108 1.29 -1.16 -9.35
N GLY A 109 1.23 -1.79 -10.52
CA GLY A 109 1.74 -3.15 -10.72
C GLY A 109 3.25 -3.24 -10.57
N LEU A 110 4.01 -2.31 -11.16
CA LEU A 110 5.49 -2.30 -11.08
C LEU A 110 5.97 -1.94 -9.67
N SER A 111 5.36 -0.94 -9.03
CA SER A 111 5.68 -0.61 -7.63
C SER A 111 5.33 -1.76 -6.69
N GLY A 112 4.17 -2.41 -6.88
CA GLY A 112 3.80 -3.61 -6.16
C GLY A 112 4.82 -4.74 -6.34
N LEU A 113 5.24 -5.01 -7.56
CA LEU A 113 6.25 -6.03 -7.84
C LEU A 113 7.59 -5.71 -7.16
N ALA A 114 8.05 -4.45 -7.20
CA ALA A 114 9.26 -4.04 -6.51
C ALA A 114 9.18 -4.25 -4.99
N ILE A 115 8.06 -3.82 -4.38
CA ILE A 115 7.76 -4.06 -2.95
C ILE A 115 7.75 -5.56 -2.65
N ALA A 116 7.13 -6.37 -3.52
CA ALA A 116 7.07 -7.81 -3.35
C ALA A 116 8.46 -8.45 -3.39
N THR A 117 9.31 -8.02 -4.33
CA THR A 117 10.68 -8.52 -4.44
C THR A 117 11.50 -8.18 -3.20
N CYS A 118 11.36 -6.97 -2.63
CA CYS A 118 12.03 -6.61 -1.39
C CYS A 118 11.66 -7.56 -0.23
N GLY A 119 10.36 -7.85 -0.08
CA GLY A 119 9.89 -8.80 0.93
C GLY A 119 10.32 -10.24 0.66
N TRP A 120 10.28 -10.70 -0.60
CA TRP A 120 10.66 -12.07 -0.97
C TRP A 120 12.14 -12.36 -0.72
N PHE A 121 13.02 -11.40 -1.01
CA PHE A 121 14.45 -11.53 -0.74
C PHE A 121 14.81 -11.28 0.72
N GLY A 122 13.82 -11.01 1.59
CA GLY A 122 14.05 -10.76 3.00
C GLY A 122 14.93 -9.53 3.22
N MET A 123 14.77 -8.46 2.45
CA MET A 123 15.69 -7.31 2.54
C MET A 123 15.70 -6.67 3.94
N THR A 124 14.61 -6.79 4.70
CA THR A 124 14.55 -6.23 6.06
C THR A 124 15.18 -7.15 7.10
N ALA A 125 15.04 -8.47 6.96
CA ALA A 125 15.52 -9.48 7.91
C ALA A 125 16.91 -10.06 7.57
N GLY A 126 17.31 -10.00 6.31
CA GLY A 126 18.61 -10.45 5.79
C GLY A 126 19.74 -9.42 6.00
N ALA A 127 19.45 -8.41 6.83
CA ALA A 127 20.40 -7.47 7.43
C ALA A 127 20.98 -8.06 8.72
#